data_AF-A0A2E7S763-F1
#
_entry.id   AF-A0A2E7S763-F1
#
_cell.length_a   1.000
_cell.length_b   1.000
_cell.length_c   1.000
_cell.angle_alpha   90.00
_cell.angle_beta   90.00
_cell.angle_gamma   90.00
#
_symmetry.space_group_name_H-M   'P 1'
#
loop_
_entity.id
_entity.type
_entity.pdbx_description
1 polymer ?
#
loop_
_entity_poly.entity_id
_entity_poly.type
_entity_poly.pdbx_seq_one_letter_code
_entity_poly.pdbx_strand_id
1 'polypeptide(L)'
;DADNFNCGEQTTKVSETCEYSTLHESEIESDSHQMRGIVSLNLPIDGLGYLQSENQFSAELAAEELISGENMTVTSRIMILQDDTTIDSAGVEVSFNIVTHDLISVEAFQLDPIQESVYSFATLVGCFSFLLFLPLLVYFSAKRKHAIDEQKRMDAPEPEK
;
A
#
# COMPACT_ATOMS: atom_id res chain seq x y z
N ASP A 1 -8.19 -19.22 19.33
CA ASP A 1 -7.79 -19.42 17.93
C ASP A 1 -6.95 -18.23 17.51
N ALA A 2 -5.70 -18.48 17.12
CA ALA A 2 -4.82 -17.46 16.56
C ALA A 2 -4.93 -17.55 15.05
N ASP A 3 -5.38 -16.47 14.42
CA ASP A 3 -5.54 -16.35 12.99
C ASP A 3 -4.16 -16.17 12.33
N ASN A 4 -3.59 -17.26 11.79
CA ASN A 4 -2.24 -17.25 11.21
C ASN A 4 -2.25 -16.97 9.70
N PHE A 5 -1.23 -16.23 9.24
CA PHE A 5 -1.01 -15.93 7.83
C PHE A 5 0.33 -16.47 7.33
N ASN A 6 0.34 -16.94 6.08
CA ASN A 6 1.49 -17.44 5.35
C ASN A 6 1.97 -16.37 4.35
N CYS A 7 3.21 -15.90 4.47
CA CYS A 7 3.75 -14.82 3.64
C CYS A 7 4.89 -15.31 2.74
N GLY A 8 4.81 -15.00 1.45
CA GLY A 8 5.87 -15.26 0.47
C GLY A 8 7.14 -14.40 0.64
N GLU A 9 8.14 -14.66 -0.19
CA GLU A 9 9.42 -13.94 -0.17
C GLU A 9 9.27 -12.47 -0.61
N GLN A 10 9.91 -11.55 0.11
CA GLN A 10 9.66 -10.11 -0.04
C GLN A 10 10.16 -9.58 -1.39
N THR A 11 9.26 -9.19 -2.29
CA THR A 11 9.63 -8.33 -3.42
C THR A 11 9.24 -6.87 -3.22
N THR A 12 8.22 -6.51 -2.43
CA THR A 12 7.93 -5.07 -2.19
C THR A 12 7.02 -4.73 -1.00
N LYS A 13 6.07 -5.59 -0.56
CA LYS A 13 5.20 -5.35 0.61
C LYS A 13 4.71 -6.65 1.23
N VAL A 14 4.92 -6.83 2.53
CA VAL A 14 4.54 -8.04 3.27
C VAL A 14 3.02 -8.27 3.21
N SER A 15 2.20 -7.21 3.31
CA SER A 15 0.73 -7.33 3.36
C SER A 15 0.07 -7.85 2.07
N GLU A 16 0.74 -7.77 0.92
CA GLU A 16 0.16 -8.18 -0.37
C GLU A 16 0.52 -9.62 -0.76
N THR A 17 1.41 -10.26 -0.01
CA THR A 17 1.93 -11.61 -0.29
C THR A 17 1.51 -12.64 0.75
N CYS A 18 0.60 -12.27 1.68
CA CYS A 18 0.18 -13.16 2.76
C CYS A 18 -1.22 -13.75 2.51
N GLU A 19 -1.34 -15.07 2.58
CA GLU A 19 -2.61 -15.80 2.53
C GLU A 19 -2.98 -16.33 3.92
N TYR A 20 -4.28 -16.29 4.26
CA TYR A 20 -4.78 -16.88 5.49
C TYR A 20 -4.61 -18.40 5.43
N SER A 21 -3.74 -18.95 6.27
CA SER A 21 -3.54 -20.40 6.36
C SER A 21 -2.88 -20.77 7.68
N THR A 22 -3.36 -21.85 8.29
CA THR A 22 -2.77 -22.48 9.47
C THR A 22 -1.71 -23.53 9.12
N LEU A 23 -1.62 -23.92 7.85
CA LEU A 23 -0.61 -24.82 7.31
C LEU A 23 0.33 -24.05 6.37
N HIS A 24 1.62 -24.25 6.55
CA HIS A 24 2.65 -23.70 5.69
C HIS A 24 3.55 -24.83 5.19
N GLU A 25 3.83 -24.79 3.89
CA GLU A 25 4.64 -25.77 3.18
C GLU A 25 5.49 -25.02 2.15
N SER A 26 6.73 -25.46 2.02
CA SER A 26 7.71 -24.88 1.12
C SER A 26 8.75 -25.93 0.75
N GLU A 27 9.27 -25.83 -0.47
CA GLU A 27 10.37 -26.68 -0.91
C GLU A 27 11.70 -26.12 -0.39
N ILE A 28 12.56 -27.02 0.10
CA ILE A 28 13.89 -26.67 0.61
C ILE A 28 14.89 -26.88 -0.52
N GLU A 29 15.25 -25.80 -1.22
CA GLU A 29 16.21 -25.85 -2.34
C GLU A 29 17.69 -25.73 -1.91
N SER A 30 17.96 -25.30 -0.67
CA SER A 30 19.32 -25.08 -0.16
C SER A 30 19.48 -25.52 1.31
N ASP A 31 20.73 -25.57 1.79
CA ASP A 31 21.08 -25.98 3.17
C ASP A 31 20.39 -25.16 4.27
N SER A 32 19.84 -23.98 3.95
CA SER A 32 19.06 -23.16 4.88
C SER A 32 17.72 -22.77 4.27
N HIS A 33 16.67 -22.76 5.08
CA HIS A 33 15.35 -22.33 4.66
C HIS A 33 14.71 -21.46 5.76
N GLN A 34 14.02 -20.39 5.36
CA GLN A 34 13.37 -19.47 6.29
C GLN A 34 11.89 -19.39 5.96
N MET A 35 11.07 -19.64 6.99
CA MET A 35 9.63 -19.45 6.93
C MET A 35 9.23 -18.29 7.83
N ARG A 36 8.28 -17.46 7.38
CA ARG A 36 7.75 -16.34 8.15
C ARG A 36 6.23 -16.48 8.24
N GLY A 37 5.71 -16.33 9.45
CA GLY A 37 4.28 -16.28 9.71
C GLY A 37 3.92 -15.02 10.46
N ILE A 38 2.73 -14.50 10.19
CA ILE A 38 2.13 -13.42 10.99
C ILE A 38 1.16 -14.05 11.98
N VAL A 39 1.32 -13.69 13.25
CA VAL A 39 0.52 -14.20 14.38
C VAL A 39 -0.63 -13.27 14.75
N SER A 40 -0.56 -11.99 14.36
CA SER A 40 -1.62 -11.01 14.57
C SER A 40 -1.64 -9.98 13.44
N LEU A 41 -2.84 -9.68 12.93
CA LEU A 41 -3.07 -8.57 12.00
C LEU A 41 -3.47 -7.26 12.69
N ASN A 42 -3.78 -7.32 13.98
CA ASN A 42 -4.23 -6.15 14.72
C ASN A 42 -3.06 -5.23 15.07
N LEU A 43 -1.84 -5.77 15.12
CA LEU A 43 -0.62 -5.01 15.33
C LEU A 43 -0.02 -4.52 14.00
N PRO A 44 0.50 -3.27 13.96
CA PRO A 44 1.10 -2.71 12.75
C PRO A 44 2.40 -3.43 12.37
N ILE A 45 2.47 -3.95 11.15
CA ILE A 45 3.63 -4.71 10.64
C ILE A 45 4.85 -3.81 10.40
N ASP A 46 4.64 -2.57 9.96
CA ASP A 46 5.70 -1.60 9.65
C ASP A 46 6.04 -0.68 10.85
N GLY A 47 5.55 -1.01 12.06
CA GLY A 47 5.84 -0.28 13.30
C GLY A 47 5.06 1.04 13.50
N LEU A 48 4.30 1.49 12.49
CA LEU A 48 3.41 2.65 12.61
C LEU A 48 1.95 2.20 12.57
N GLY A 49 1.21 2.52 13.64
CA GLY A 49 -0.23 2.29 13.74
C GLY A 49 -1.00 3.61 13.94
N TYR A 50 -2.30 3.56 13.75
CA TYR A 50 -3.19 4.68 14.03
C TYR A 50 -4.40 4.20 14.83
N LEU A 51 -4.86 5.03 15.75
CA LEU A 51 -6.10 4.84 16.49
C LEU A 51 -6.79 6.18 16.71
N GLN A 52 -8.08 6.14 16.93
CA GLN A 52 -8.86 7.33 17.25
C GLN A 52 -9.10 7.41 18.75
N SER A 53 -8.91 8.60 19.33
CA SER A 53 -9.17 8.85 20.74
C SER A 53 -9.50 10.31 20.99
N GLU A 54 -10.10 10.61 22.13
CA GLU A 54 -10.54 11.98 22.48
C GLU A 54 -9.39 12.88 22.92
N ASN A 55 -8.38 12.32 23.57
CA ASN A 55 -7.22 13.05 24.08
C ASN A 55 -5.98 12.14 24.17
N GLN A 56 -4.82 12.75 24.47
CA GLN A 56 -3.53 12.06 24.55
C GLN A 56 -3.56 10.88 25.55
N PHE A 57 -4.13 11.09 26.74
CA PHE A 57 -4.16 10.07 27.78
C PHE A 57 -5.00 8.86 27.36
N SER A 58 -6.20 9.10 26.80
CA SER A 58 -7.03 8.02 26.29
C SER A 58 -6.44 7.35 25.04
N ALA A 59 -5.58 8.03 24.29
CA ALA A 59 -4.88 7.46 23.14
C ALA A 59 -3.75 6.52 23.58
N GLU A 60 -2.96 6.93 24.57
CA GLU A 60 -1.91 6.10 25.18
C GLU A 60 -2.51 4.82 25.79
N LEU A 61 -3.57 4.96 26.59
CA LEU A 61 -4.24 3.81 27.20
C LEU A 61 -4.78 2.84 26.14
N ALA A 62 -5.43 3.34 25.08
CA ALA A 62 -5.94 2.50 24.01
C ALA A 62 -4.82 1.80 23.21
N ALA A 63 -3.67 2.45 23.02
CA ALA A 63 -2.51 1.84 22.38
C ALA A 63 -1.92 0.72 23.23
N GLU A 64 -1.80 0.92 24.55
CA GLU A 64 -1.34 -0.11 25.49
C GLU A 64 -2.30 -1.30 25.55
N GLU A 65 -3.61 -1.05 25.58
CA GLU A 65 -4.63 -2.10 25.53
C GLU A 65 -4.56 -2.91 24.23
N LEU A 66 -4.34 -2.25 23.09
CA LEU A 66 -4.20 -2.91 21.79
C LEU A 66 -2.97 -3.83 21.76
N ILE A 67 -1.82 -3.36 22.26
CA ILE A 67 -0.59 -4.16 22.29
C ILE A 67 -0.70 -5.33 23.28
N SER A 68 -1.19 -5.05 24.49
CA SER A 68 -1.32 -6.07 25.54
C SER A 68 -2.41 -7.10 25.26
N GLY A 69 -3.48 -6.71 24.54
CA GLY A 69 -4.56 -7.60 24.11
C GLY A 69 -4.12 -8.64 23.09
N GLU A 70 -3.06 -8.37 22.33
CA GLU A 70 -2.51 -9.27 21.32
C GLU A 70 -1.44 -10.23 21.86
N ASN A 71 -1.24 -10.25 23.18
CA ASN A 71 -0.30 -11.14 23.83
C ASN A 71 -0.87 -12.57 23.86
N MET A 72 -0.47 -13.41 22.90
CA MET A 72 -1.01 -14.74 22.69
C MET A 72 0.06 -15.83 22.73
N THR A 73 -0.35 -17.05 23.10
CA THR A 73 0.51 -18.24 23.03
C THR A 73 0.31 -18.94 21.69
N VAL A 74 1.39 -19.03 20.90
CA VAL A 74 1.38 -19.73 19.60
C VAL A 74 2.19 -21.02 19.72
N THR A 75 1.60 -22.14 19.27
CA THR A 75 2.28 -23.43 19.19
C THR A 75 2.44 -23.82 17.72
N SER A 76 3.68 -23.96 17.27
CA SER A 76 4.01 -24.37 15.90
C SER A 76 4.50 -25.82 15.89
N ARG A 77 3.93 -26.64 15.00
CA ARG A 77 4.43 -27.98 14.70
C ARG A 77 5.13 -27.93 13.36
N ILE A 78 6.41 -28.31 13.34
CA ILE A 78 7.20 -28.40 12.11
C ILE A 78 7.32 -29.87 11.72
N MET A 79 7.09 -30.15 10.44
CA MET A 79 7.33 -31.45 9.82
C MET A 79 8.26 -31.24 8.63
N ILE A 80 9.30 -32.07 8.52
CA ILE A 80 10.19 -32.06 7.37
C ILE A 80 9.99 -33.39 6.63
N LEU A 81 9.76 -33.29 5.33
CA LEU A 81 9.46 -34.40 4.45
C LEU A 81 10.57 -34.56 3.42
N GLN A 82 10.91 -35.81 3.11
CA GLN A 82 11.72 -36.20 1.97
C GLN A 82 10.95 -37.27 1.20
N ASP A 83 10.64 -37.03 -0.07
CA ASP A 83 9.82 -37.92 -0.92
C ASP A 83 8.50 -38.36 -0.23
N ASP A 84 7.75 -37.40 0.33
CA ASP A 84 6.51 -37.62 1.11
C ASP A 84 6.65 -38.47 2.38
N THR A 85 7.88 -38.74 2.83
CA THR A 85 8.16 -39.46 4.08
C THR A 85 8.76 -38.54 5.13
N THR A 86 8.31 -38.67 6.38
CA THR A 86 8.86 -37.89 7.49
C THR A 86 10.28 -38.37 7.80
N ILE A 87 11.23 -37.44 7.79
CA ILE A 87 12.61 -37.73 8.17
C ILE A 87 12.79 -37.62 9.68
N ASP A 88 13.83 -38.30 10.20
CA ASP A 88 14.23 -38.10 11.59
C ASP A 88 14.73 -36.66 11.79
N SER A 89 14.41 -36.10 12.94
CA SER A 89 14.89 -34.79 13.41
C SER A 89 16.40 -34.74 13.66
N ALA A 90 17.09 -35.89 13.65
CA ALA A 90 18.52 -35.99 13.87
C ALA A 90 19.31 -35.18 12.82
N GLY A 91 19.98 -34.11 13.27
CA GLY A 91 20.78 -33.22 12.41
C GLY A 91 20.03 -31.99 11.90
N VAL A 92 18.76 -31.82 12.24
CA VAL A 92 17.99 -30.61 11.93
C VAL A 92 18.14 -29.60 13.05
N GLU A 93 18.64 -28.41 12.72
CA GLU A 93 18.67 -27.27 13.63
C GLU A 93 17.52 -26.31 13.31
N VAL A 94 16.66 -26.05 14.29
CA VAL A 94 15.52 -25.13 14.16
C VAL A 94 15.76 -23.91 15.05
N SER A 95 15.85 -22.74 14.43
CA SER A 95 15.91 -21.45 15.12
C SER A 95 14.61 -20.68 14.92
N PHE A 96 14.08 -20.09 15.99
CA PHE A 96 12.93 -19.20 15.93
C PHE A 96 13.33 -17.79 16.34
N ASN A 97 12.89 -16.82 15.54
CA ASN A 97 12.94 -15.40 15.89
C ASN A 97 11.52 -14.90 16.06
N ILE A 98 11.26 -14.20 17.18
CA ILE A 98 9.96 -13.63 17.50
C ILE A 98 10.09 -12.11 17.45
N VAL A 99 9.14 -11.46 16.81
CA VAL A 99 9.00 -10.01 16.80
C VAL A 99 8.00 -9.61 17.88
N THR A 100 8.37 -8.66 18.71
CA THR A 100 7.52 -8.08 19.75
C THR A 100 7.28 -6.61 19.46
N HIS A 101 6.11 -6.11 19.86
CA HIS A 101 5.76 -4.69 19.77
C HIS A 101 5.85 -4.05 21.14
N ASP A 102 6.61 -2.97 21.22
CA ASP A 102 6.67 -2.09 22.40
C ASP A 102 6.11 -0.72 22.02
N LEU A 103 5.32 -0.13 22.92
CA LEU A 103 4.83 1.22 22.74
C LEU A 103 5.98 2.22 22.97
N ILE A 104 6.36 2.95 21.92
CA ILE A 104 7.42 3.98 21.99
C ILE A 104 6.82 5.35 22.30
N SER A 105 5.87 5.79 21.49
CA SER A 105 5.16 7.06 21.69
C SER A 105 3.79 7.01 21.02
N VAL A 106 2.89 7.86 21.53
CA VAL A 106 1.65 8.21 20.86
C VAL A 106 1.70 9.69 20.57
N GLU A 107 1.47 10.07 19.31
CA GLU A 107 1.49 11.47 18.90
C GLU A 107 0.18 11.81 18.20
N ALA A 108 -0.34 13.01 18.48
CA ALA A 108 -1.51 13.51 17.78
C ALA A 108 -1.18 13.63 16.29
N PHE A 109 -2.00 13.02 15.44
CA PHE A 109 -1.86 13.17 14.00
C PHE A 109 -2.10 14.64 13.62
N GLN A 110 -1.08 15.27 13.04
CA GLN A 110 -1.15 16.65 12.57
C GLN A 110 -1.08 16.67 11.05
N LEU A 111 -2.12 17.22 10.42
CA LEU A 111 -2.08 17.59 9.01
C LEU A 111 -1.33 18.92 8.89
N ASP A 112 -0.28 18.98 8.08
CA ASP A 112 0.36 20.26 7.74
C ASP A 112 -0.61 21.06 6.85
N PRO A 113 -1.20 22.15 7.37
CA PRO A 113 -2.20 22.92 6.62
C PRO A 113 -1.60 23.57 5.37
N ILE A 114 -0.29 23.85 5.36
CA ILE A 114 0.38 24.42 4.19
C ILE A 114 0.46 23.36 3.10
N GLN A 115 0.95 22.16 3.43
CA GLN A 115 1.08 21.07 2.47
C GLN A 115 -0.28 20.66 1.89
N GLU A 116 -1.31 20.51 2.73
CA GLU A 116 -2.67 20.20 2.28
C GLU A 116 -3.27 21.32 1.41
N SER A 117 -3.03 22.59 1.78
CA SER A 117 -3.50 23.73 0.97
C SER A 117 -2.83 23.80 -0.40
N VAL A 118 -1.56 23.39 -0.51
CA VAL A 118 -0.83 23.34 -1.79
C VAL A 118 -1.44 22.29 -2.70
N TYR A 119 -1.76 21.09 -2.20
CA TYR A 119 -2.43 20.05 -3.01
C TYR A 119 -3.83 20.47 -3.46
N SER A 120 -4.59 21.09 -2.56
CA SER A 120 -5.93 21.63 -2.87
C SER A 120 -5.85 22.74 -3.93
N PHE A 121 -4.91 23.69 -3.77
CA PHE A 121 -4.68 24.78 -4.71
C PHE A 121 -4.21 24.27 -6.07
N ALA A 122 -3.28 23.32 -6.11
CA ALA A 122 -2.79 22.71 -7.35
C ALA A 122 -3.93 22.03 -8.13
N THR A 123 -4.82 21.31 -7.42
CA THR A 123 -6.00 20.69 -8.01
C THR A 123 -6.94 21.74 -8.60
N LEU A 124 -7.21 22.81 -7.86
CA LEU A 124 -8.09 23.90 -8.30
C LEU A 124 -7.53 24.62 -9.54
N VAL A 125 -6.24 24.99 -9.52
CA VAL A 125 -5.56 25.61 -10.66
C VAL A 125 -5.54 24.68 -11.86
N GLY A 126 -5.31 23.37 -11.65
CA GLY A 126 -5.37 22.36 -12.70
C GLY A 126 -6.74 22.33 -13.37
N CYS A 127 -7.81 22.14 -12.60
CA CYS A 127 -9.18 22.12 -13.13
C CYS A 127 -9.55 23.41 -13.86
N PHE A 128 -9.26 24.59 -13.27
CA PHE A 128 -9.52 25.87 -13.93
C PHE A 128 -8.73 26.06 -15.23
N SER A 129 -7.46 25.64 -15.23
CA SER A 129 -6.62 25.73 -16.42
C SER A 129 -7.18 24.87 -17.54
N PHE A 130 -7.64 23.65 -17.26
CA PHE A 130 -8.27 22.80 -18.27
C PHE A 130 -9.58 23.40 -18.80
N LEU A 131 -10.41 23.98 -17.92
CA LEU A 131 -11.67 24.62 -18.32
C LEU A 131 -11.48 25.84 -19.22
N LEU A 132 -10.37 26.57 -19.08
CA LEU A 132 -10.10 27.75 -19.92
C LEU A 132 -9.28 27.41 -21.16
N PHE A 133 -8.28 26.54 -21.04
CA PHE A 133 -7.33 26.27 -22.11
C PHE A 133 -7.99 25.52 -23.27
N LEU A 134 -8.80 24.49 -22.99
CA LEU A 134 -9.43 23.69 -24.05
C LEU A 134 -10.40 24.51 -24.92
N PRO A 135 -11.34 25.32 -24.35
CA PRO A 135 -12.22 26.16 -25.17
C PRO A 135 -11.46 27.25 -25.94
N LEU A 136 -10.41 27.83 -25.36
CA LEU A 136 -9.60 28.83 -26.06
C LEU A 136 -8.87 28.24 -27.27
N LEU A 137 -8.30 27.04 -27.15
CA LEU A 137 -7.70 26.33 -28.28
C LEU A 137 -8.70 26.08 -29.40
N VAL A 138 -9.92 25.62 -29.06
CA VAL A 138 -10.99 25.43 -30.03
C VAL A 138 -11.40 26.76 -30.68
N TYR A 139 -11.55 27.81 -29.90
CA TYR A 139 -11.90 29.13 -30.41
C TYR A 139 -10.85 29.68 -31.40
N PHE A 140 -9.57 29.66 -31.03
CA PHE A 140 -8.51 30.18 -31.90
C PHE A 140 -8.29 29.33 -33.15
N SER A 141 -8.42 28.00 -33.04
CA SER A 141 -8.36 27.11 -34.21
C SER A 141 -9.51 27.38 -35.19
N ALA A 142 -10.74 27.57 -34.69
CA ALA A 142 -11.88 27.95 -35.51
C ALA A 142 -11.68 29.31 -36.19
N LYS A 143 -11.20 30.32 -35.45
CA LYS A 143 -10.90 31.66 -36.00
C LYS A 143 -9.85 31.59 -37.11
N ARG A 144 -8.77 30.82 -36.91
CA ARG A 144 -7.72 30.65 -37.91
C ARG A 144 -8.23 29.91 -39.15
N LYS A 145 -9.04 28.87 -38.97
CA LYS A 145 -9.70 28.16 -40.08
C LYS A 145 -10.56 29.13 -40.89
N HIS A 146 -11.38 29.94 -40.22
CA HIS A 146 -12.21 30.96 -40.87
C HIS A 146 -11.39 31.92 -41.74
N ALA A 147 -10.29 32.46 -41.21
CA ALA A 147 -9.42 33.38 -41.96
C ALA A 147 -8.79 32.72 -43.21
N ILE A 148 -8.38 31.45 -43.10
CA ILE A 148 -7.82 30.69 -44.22
C ILE A 148 -8.88 30.41 -45.29
N ASP A 149 -10.08 30.01 -44.86
CA ASP A 149 -11.18 29.70 -45.79
C ASP A 149 -11.69 30.96 -46.50
N GLU A 150 -11.66 32.13 -45.85
CA GLU A 150 -11.97 33.42 -46.46
C GLU A 150 -10.92 33.84 -47.50
N GLN A 151 -9.63 33.67 -47.19
CA GLN A 151 -8.55 33.91 -48.15
C GLN A 151 -8.71 33.03 -49.40
N LYS A 152 -9.00 31.73 -49.22
CA LYS A 152 -9.24 30.81 -50.35
C LYS A 152 -10.45 31.22 -51.20
N ARG A 153 -11.47 31.84 -50.62
CA ARG A 153 -12.62 32.36 -51.38
C ARG A 153 -12.25 33.58 -52.20
N MET A 154 -11.40 34.47 -51.67
CA MET A 154 -10.90 35.62 -52.41
C MET A 154 -9.98 35.21 -53.57
N ASP A 155 -9.19 34.16 -53.38
CA ASP A 155 -8.26 33.64 -54.40
C ASP A 155 -8.93 32.69 -55.40
N ALA A 156 -10.21 32.36 -55.23
CA ALA A 156 -10.92 31.46 -56.11
C ALA A 156 -11.27 32.15 -57.46
N PRO A 157 -10.92 31.56 -58.61
CA PRO A 157 -11.27 32.12 -59.91
C PRO A 157 -12.79 32.13 -60.14
N GLU A 158 -13.27 33.09 -60.95
CA GLU A 158 -14.69 33.18 -61.29
C GLU A 158 -15.16 31.89 -62.00
N PRO A 159 -16.37 31.39 -61.69
CA PRO A 159 -16.87 30.17 -62.29
C PRO A 159 -17.05 30.35 -63.79
N GLU A 160 -16.53 29.39 -64.58
CA GLU A 160 -16.74 29.34 -66.03
C GLU A 160 -18.24 29.22 -66.34
N LYS A 161 -18.70 30.05 -67.29
CA LYS A 161 -20.10 30.14 -67.76
C LYS A 161 -20.48 29.04 -68.73
#